data_AF-A0A842L2I6-F1
#
_entry.id   AF-A0A842L2I6-F1
#
_cell.length_a   1.000
_cell.length_b   1.000
_cell.length_c   1.000
_cell.angle_alpha   90.00
_cell.angle_beta   90.00
_cell.angle_gamma   90.00
#
_symmetry.space_group_name_H-M   'P 1'
#
loop_
_entity.id
_entity.type
_entity.pdbx_description
1 polymer ?
#
loop_
_entity_poly.entity_id
_entity_poly.type
_entity_poly.pdbx_seq_one_letter_code
_entity_poly.pdbx_strand_id
1 'polypeptide(L)'
;TKSGSILPEKLKDGDFRGKYIMYFGDSHIWMGVSKDLINWEYIEEPVLSPRKENFDNVLVEPGPPLVSMDEKILLIYNSAGNEEGTLKYRVGAAIFSKDDPRELIARTENPIMVPEHEWEFYGHVNNVVFVEGMVEHENKLFLYYGGADRYIGLAYWTTDL
;
A
#
# COMPACT_ATOMS: atom_id res chain seq x y z
N THR A 1 10.83 4.04 -12.44
CA THR A 1 10.65 4.47 -11.04
C THR A 1 9.35 3.87 -10.58
N LYS A 2 9.39 2.94 -9.63
CA LYS A 2 8.18 2.28 -9.11
C LYS A 2 7.78 2.88 -7.76
N SER A 3 6.60 2.50 -7.27
CA SER A 3 5.87 3.16 -6.18
C SER A 3 6.65 3.24 -4.86
N GLY A 4 6.41 4.33 -4.14
CA GLY A 4 6.88 4.56 -2.78
C GLY A 4 5.82 5.28 -1.94
N SER A 5 5.50 4.71 -0.78
CA SER A 5 4.60 5.28 0.22
C SER A 5 5.43 5.86 1.35
N ILE A 6 5.39 7.17 1.54
CA ILE A 6 6.17 7.87 2.57
C ILE A 6 5.26 8.20 3.76
N LEU A 7 5.76 8.01 4.98
CA LEU A 7 5.12 8.52 6.19
C LEU A 7 5.30 10.05 6.27
N PRO A 8 4.23 10.85 6.37
CA PRO A 8 4.31 12.31 6.28
C PRO A 8 4.90 12.99 7.53
N GLU A 9 5.43 12.22 8.48
CA GLU A 9 6.10 12.71 9.66
C GLU A 9 7.34 11.87 9.99
N LYS A 10 8.23 12.43 10.81
CA LYS A 10 9.35 11.68 11.37
C LYS A 10 8.86 10.83 12.53
N LEU A 11 9.46 9.65 12.70
CA LEU A 11 9.25 8.86 13.90
C LEU A 11 9.77 9.61 15.13
N LYS A 12 9.00 9.55 16.22
CA LYS A 12 9.29 10.25 17.47
C LYS A 12 10.13 9.42 18.42
N ASP A 13 10.03 8.10 18.31
CA ASP A 13 10.63 7.11 19.21
C ASP A 13 11.21 5.93 18.40
N GLY A 14 11.73 4.92 19.10
CA GLY A 14 12.35 3.72 18.50
C GLY A 14 13.71 3.95 17.84
N ASP A 15 14.25 2.89 17.23
CA ASP A 15 15.57 2.87 16.56
C ASP A 15 15.66 3.84 15.37
N PHE A 16 14.52 4.22 14.81
CA PHE A 16 14.41 5.08 13.64
C PHE A 16 13.97 6.51 13.98
N ARG A 17 14.01 6.88 15.27
CA ARG A 17 13.68 8.24 15.73
C ARG A 17 14.36 9.33 14.90
N GLY A 18 13.58 10.35 14.54
CA GLY A 18 14.03 11.51 13.77
C GLY A 18 14.22 11.25 12.28
N LYS A 19 13.81 10.07 11.79
CA LYS A 19 13.80 9.71 10.37
C LYS A 19 12.37 9.61 9.83
N TYR A 20 12.22 9.96 8.56
CA TYR A 20 11.08 9.59 7.72
C TYR A 20 11.22 8.15 7.27
N ILE A 21 10.09 7.49 7.08
CA ILE A 21 9.98 6.12 6.58
C ILE A 21 9.35 6.14 5.20
N MET A 22 9.87 5.31 4.30
CA MET A 22 9.28 4.99 3.02
C MET A 22 9.14 3.49 2.88
N TYR A 23 7.97 3.01 2.49
CA TYR A 23 7.79 1.67 1.96
C TYR A 23 7.82 1.74 0.43
N PHE A 24 8.66 0.94 -0.23
CA PHE A 24 8.89 1.00 -1.67
C PHE A 24 9.11 -0.39 -2.27
N GLY A 25 8.95 -0.55 -3.58
CA GLY A 25 9.14 -1.83 -4.29
C GLY A 25 7.91 -2.24 -5.09
N ASP A 26 7.97 -3.41 -5.74
CA ASP A 26 7.02 -3.79 -6.81
C ASP A 26 6.68 -5.29 -6.91
N SER A 27 7.30 -6.07 -6.03
CA SER A 27 7.25 -7.54 -5.96
C SER A 27 7.26 -7.91 -4.50
N HIS A 28 8.18 -7.27 -3.78
CA HIS A 28 8.25 -7.18 -2.33
C HIS A 28 8.23 -5.70 -1.95
N ILE A 29 7.77 -5.42 -0.73
CA ILE A 29 7.83 -4.09 -0.14
C ILE A 29 9.03 -4.03 0.80
N TRP A 30 9.92 -3.11 0.50
CA TRP A 30 11.14 -2.78 1.22
C TRP A 30 10.93 -1.51 2.04
N MET A 31 11.84 -1.26 2.98
CA MET A 31 11.84 -0.03 3.77
C MET A 31 13.05 0.83 3.44
N GLY A 32 12.83 2.13 3.28
CA GLY A 32 13.84 3.17 3.20
C GLY A 32 13.67 4.17 4.34
N VAL A 33 14.76 4.76 4.79
CA VAL A 33 14.77 5.78 5.85
C VAL A 33 15.51 7.02 5.41
N SER A 34 15.02 8.20 5.80
CA SER A 34 15.61 9.49 5.42
C SER A 34 15.51 10.51 6.55
N LYS A 35 16.47 11.45 6.60
CA LYS A 35 16.39 12.61 7.53
C LYS A 35 15.77 13.85 6.88
N ASP A 36 15.74 13.91 5.54
CA ASP A 36 15.50 15.12 4.76
C ASP A 36 14.55 14.92 3.55
N LEU A 37 13.99 13.72 3.37
CA LEU A 37 13.13 13.30 2.24
C LEU A 37 13.83 13.25 0.88
N ILE A 38 15.13 13.53 0.81
CA ILE A 38 15.91 13.56 -0.43
C ILE A 38 16.87 12.38 -0.48
N ASN A 39 17.61 12.16 0.61
CA ASN A 39 18.61 11.10 0.72
C ASN A 39 18.03 9.92 1.50
N TRP A 40 17.99 8.75 0.87
CA TRP A 40 17.36 7.55 1.41
C TRP A 40 18.38 6.41 1.58
N GLU A 41 18.38 5.80 2.77
CA GLU A 41 19.10 4.56 3.07
C GLU A 41 18.09 3.40 3.06
N TYR A 42 18.33 2.35 2.29
CA TYR A 42 17.42 1.20 2.23
C TYR A 42 17.79 0.14 3.28
N ILE A 43 16.80 -0.64 3.70
CA ILE A 43 16.96 -1.79 4.58
C ILE A 43 17.00 -3.06 3.73
N GLU A 44 17.97 -3.94 4.01
CA GLU A 44 18.31 -5.12 3.21
C GLU A 44 17.27 -6.23 3.19
N GLU A 45 16.26 -6.20 4.06
CA GLU A 45 15.20 -7.20 4.13
C GLU A 45 13.83 -6.58 3.83
N PRO A 46 12.95 -7.27 3.08
CA PRO A 46 11.62 -6.79 2.78
C PRO A 46 10.74 -6.82 4.04
N VAL A 47 9.92 -5.78 4.22
CA VAL A 47 8.94 -5.68 5.32
C VAL A 47 7.60 -6.34 4.96
N LEU A 48 7.31 -6.51 3.68
CA LEU A 48 6.14 -7.27 3.20
C LEU A 48 6.51 -8.06 1.94
N SER A 49 6.10 -9.32 1.89
CA SER A 49 6.31 -10.20 0.74
C SER A 49 5.00 -10.87 0.30
N PRO A 50 4.92 -11.38 -0.95
CA PRO A 50 3.78 -12.16 -1.43
C PRO A 50 3.53 -13.40 -0.56
N ARG A 51 2.26 -13.81 -0.42
CA ARG A 51 1.87 -15.01 0.32
C ARG A 51 1.27 -16.02 -0.63
N LYS A 52 1.92 -17.18 -0.78
CA LYS A 52 1.61 -18.19 -1.80
C LYS A 52 0.13 -18.58 -1.90
N GLU A 53 -0.57 -18.67 -0.76
CA GLU A 53 -1.94 -19.18 -0.67
C GLU A 53 -3.00 -18.06 -0.55
N ASN A 54 -2.63 -16.78 -0.71
CA ASN A 54 -3.53 -15.64 -0.56
C ASN A 54 -3.73 -14.89 -1.89
N PHE A 55 -4.59 -13.86 -1.86
CA PHE A 55 -4.89 -13.00 -3.02
C PHE A 55 -3.68 -12.21 -3.54
N ASP A 56 -2.62 -12.12 -2.76
CA ASP A 56 -1.40 -11.35 -2.99
C ASP A 56 -0.20 -12.29 -3.22
N ASN A 57 -0.42 -13.38 -3.95
CA ASN A 57 0.55 -14.47 -4.14
C ASN A 57 1.61 -14.23 -5.23
N VAL A 58 1.47 -13.20 -6.07
CA VAL A 58 2.46 -12.88 -7.12
C VAL A 58 3.33 -11.71 -6.71
N LEU A 59 2.72 -10.59 -6.31
CA LEU A 59 3.44 -9.38 -5.93
C LEU A 59 2.66 -8.57 -4.89
N VAL A 60 3.42 -7.75 -4.16
CA VAL A 60 2.91 -6.64 -3.36
C VAL A 60 3.66 -5.36 -3.71
N GLU A 61 2.92 -4.26 -3.78
CA GLU A 61 3.40 -2.96 -4.23
C GLU A 61 2.75 -1.86 -3.36
N PRO A 62 3.50 -0.89 -2.80
CA PRO A 62 2.92 0.18 -2.01
C PRO A 62 1.94 1.03 -2.84
N GLY A 63 0.85 1.47 -2.21
CA GLY A 63 -0.13 2.35 -2.86
C GLY A 63 0.05 3.81 -2.42
N PRO A 64 -0.96 4.44 -1.79
CA PRO A 64 -0.89 5.83 -1.38
C PRO A 64 0.11 6.06 -0.23
N PRO A 65 0.39 7.32 0.16
CA PRO A 65 1.21 7.64 1.32
C PRO A 65 0.78 6.89 2.60
N LEU A 66 1.74 6.61 3.48
CA LEU A 66 1.48 5.87 4.71
C LEU A 66 0.62 6.71 5.66
N VAL A 67 -0.34 6.08 6.33
CA VAL A 67 -1.17 6.74 7.33
C VAL A 67 -0.58 6.53 8.71
N SER A 68 -0.41 7.64 9.42
CA SER A 68 -0.05 7.65 10.83
C SER A 68 -1.29 7.38 11.68
N MET A 69 -1.25 6.37 12.56
CA MET A 69 -2.34 6.05 13.49
C MET A 69 -1.78 5.75 14.89
N ASP A 70 -1.85 6.67 15.84
CA ASP A 70 -1.26 6.50 17.18
C ASP A 70 0.17 5.91 17.14
N GLU A 71 0.38 4.71 17.69
CA GLU A 71 1.65 3.96 17.70
C GLU A 71 1.82 3.01 16.50
N LYS A 72 1.03 3.19 15.44
CA LYS A 72 0.93 2.31 14.28
C LYS A 72 1.05 3.07 12.97
N ILE A 73 1.44 2.34 11.92
CA ILE A 73 1.51 2.82 10.54
C ILE A 73 0.56 1.95 9.72
N LEU A 74 -0.39 2.55 9.01
CA LEU A 74 -1.22 1.85 8.04
C LEU A 74 -0.64 2.04 6.64
N LEU A 75 -0.43 0.91 5.98
CA LEU A 75 -0.11 0.79 4.57
C LEU A 75 -1.33 0.24 3.84
N ILE A 76 -1.84 1.01 2.87
CA ILE A 76 -2.70 0.49 1.80
C ILE A 76 -1.76 0.07 0.66
N TYR A 77 -1.84 -1.17 0.22
CA TYR A 77 -0.96 -1.72 -0.81
C TYR A 77 -1.75 -2.36 -1.94
N ASN A 78 -1.18 -2.31 -3.14
CA ASN A 78 -1.64 -3.04 -4.31
C ASN A 78 -0.97 -4.40 -4.36
N SER A 79 -1.65 -5.34 -4.97
CA SER A 79 -1.15 -6.71 -5.13
C SER A 79 -1.57 -7.26 -6.47
N ALA A 80 -0.83 -8.26 -6.95
CA ALA A 80 -1.34 -9.17 -7.95
C ALA A 80 -1.44 -10.58 -7.37
N GLY A 81 -2.54 -11.24 -7.68
CA GLY A 81 -2.77 -12.66 -7.42
C GLY A 81 -3.01 -13.41 -8.72
N ASN A 82 -2.46 -14.61 -8.82
CA ASN A 82 -2.79 -15.55 -9.88
C ASN A 82 -3.80 -16.56 -9.34
N GLU A 83 -5.00 -16.53 -9.91
CA GLU A 83 -6.07 -17.49 -9.66
C GLU A 83 -6.36 -18.23 -10.95
N GLU A 84 -6.00 -19.52 -11.00
CA GLU A 84 -6.26 -20.41 -12.14
C GLU A 84 -5.73 -19.86 -13.49
N GLY A 85 -4.56 -19.23 -13.47
CA GLY A 85 -3.93 -18.64 -14.66
C GLY A 85 -4.39 -17.22 -14.99
N THR A 86 -5.32 -16.66 -14.20
CA THR A 86 -5.80 -15.29 -14.37
C THR A 86 -5.14 -14.38 -13.33
N LEU A 87 -4.40 -13.37 -13.79
CA LEU A 87 -3.91 -12.30 -12.92
C LEU A 87 -5.06 -11.36 -12.55
N LYS A 88 -5.15 -11.04 -11.27
CA LYS A 88 -6.10 -10.09 -10.70
C LYS A 88 -5.34 -9.13 -9.79
N TYR A 89 -5.49 -7.84 -10.04
CA TYR A 89 -4.88 -6.80 -9.22
C TYR A 89 -5.92 -6.25 -8.24
N ARG A 90 -5.54 -6.27 -6.97
CA ARG A 90 -6.43 -6.01 -5.84
C ARG A 90 -5.69 -5.25 -4.76
N VAL A 91 -6.46 -4.61 -3.88
CA VAL A 91 -5.92 -3.78 -2.81
C VAL A 91 -6.00 -4.54 -1.50
N GLY A 92 -4.95 -4.49 -0.70
CA GLY A 92 -4.90 -4.96 0.68
C GLY A 92 -4.50 -3.85 1.65
N ALA A 93 -4.55 -4.16 2.95
CA ALA A 93 -4.04 -3.30 3.99
C ALA A 93 -3.11 -4.06 4.95
N ALA A 94 -2.11 -3.36 5.47
CA ALA A 94 -1.16 -3.84 6.47
C ALA A 94 -0.93 -2.78 7.54
N ILE A 95 -0.76 -3.22 8.78
CA ILE A 95 -0.47 -2.38 9.94
C ILE A 95 0.92 -2.75 10.44
N PHE A 96 1.78 -1.75 10.60
CA PHE A 96 3.12 -1.89 11.15
C PHE A 96 3.25 -1.11 12.48
N SER A 97 4.22 -1.48 13.30
CA SER A 97 4.57 -0.76 14.54
C SER A 97 5.30 0.55 14.22
N LYS A 98 5.10 1.62 15.00
CA LYS A 98 5.97 2.81 14.93
C LYS A 98 7.24 2.68 15.74
N ASP A 99 7.25 1.83 16.78
CA ASP A 99 8.44 1.55 17.58
C ASP A 99 9.50 0.83 16.74
N ASP A 100 9.05 -0.15 15.95
CA ASP A 100 9.83 -0.75 14.87
C ASP A 100 9.00 -0.85 13.57
N PRO A 101 9.20 0.06 12.58
CA PRO A 101 8.49 0.04 11.30
C PRO A 101 8.82 -1.15 10.40
N ARG A 102 9.68 -2.08 10.84
CA ARG A 102 9.88 -3.38 10.18
C ARG A 102 8.86 -4.43 10.66
N GLU A 103 8.26 -4.22 11.82
CA GLU A 103 7.37 -5.18 12.46
C GLU A 103 5.95 -5.10 11.89
N LEU A 104 5.52 -6.15 11.19
CA LEU A 104 4.14 -6.32 10.73
C LEU A 104 3.26 -6.77 11.90
N ILE A 105 2.28 -5.95 12.27
CA ILE A 105 1.29 -6.24 13.33
C ILE A 105 0.10 -7.01 12.75
N ALA A 106 -0.42 -6.56 11.61
CA ALA A 106 -1.60 -7.16 10.99
C ALA A 106 -1.58 -6.95 9.48
N ARG A 107 -2.22 -7.86 8.74
CA ARG A 107 -2.42 -7.77 7.29
C ARG A 107 -3.80 -8.34 6.97
N THR A 108 -4.48 -7.78 5.98
CA THR A 108 -5.79 -8.31 5.57
C THR A 108 -5.66 -9.69 4.95
N GLU A 109 -6.53 -10.62 5.34
CA GLU A 109 -6.59 -11.96 4.72
C GLU A 109 -7.28 -11.95 3.36
N ASN A 110 -8.25 -11.05 3.19
CA ASN A 110 -8.98 -10.80 1.96
C ASN A 110 -8.63 -9.40 1.42
N PRO A 111 -8.79 -9.17 0.10
CA PRO A 111 -8.66 -7.84 -0.47
C PRO A 111 -9.72 -6.88 0.08
N ILE A 112 -9.36 -5.60 0.24
CA ILE A 112 -10.28 -4.53 0.63
C ILE A 112 -10.93 -3.85 -0.57
N MET A 113 -10.34 -3.98 -1.76
CA MET A 113 -10.93 -3.58 -3.03
C MET A 113 -10.58 -4.61 -4.10
N VAL A 114 -11.57 -4.91 -4.95
CA VAL A 114 -11.46 -5.80 -6.11
C VAL A 114 -12.09 -5.11 -7.31
N PRO A 115 -11.80 -5.53 -8.56
CA PRO A 115 -12.57 -5.10 -9.71
C PRO A 115 -14.04 -5.55 -9.58
N GLU A 116 -14.97 -4.62 -9.74
CA GLU A 116 -16.42 -4.83 -9.65
C GLU A 116 -17.18 -4.26 -10.87
N HIS A 117 -16.56 -3.33 -11.60
CA HIS A 117 -17.16 -2.68 -12.77
C HIS A 117 -16.52 -3.11 -14.09
N GLU A 118 -17.28 -3.08 -15.19
CA GLU A 118 -16.81 -3.48 -16.53
C GLU A 118 -15.51 -2.77 -16.94
N TRP A 119 -15.40 -1.48 -16.61
CA TRP A 119 -14.21 -0.67 -16.90
C TRP A 119 -13.00 -0.99 -16.02
N GLU A 120 -13.17 -1.74 -14.92
CA GLU A 120 -12.07 -2.28 -14.09
C GLU A 120 -11.68 -3.70 -14.54
N PHE A 121 -12.61 -4.43 -15.16
CA PHE A 121 -12.35 -5.74 -15.75
C PHE A 121 -11.62 -5.66 -17.10
N TYR A 122 -11.93 -4.66 -17.93
CA TYR A 122 -11.45 -4.61 -19.32
C TYR A 122 -10.74 -3.30 -19.66
N GLY A 123 -9.47 -3.41 -20.05
CA GLY A 123 -8.65 -2.25 -20.40
C GLY A 123 -7.33 -2.64 -21.04
N HIS A 124 -6.26 -1.91 -20.74
CA HIS A 124 -4.92 -2.28 -21.21
C HIS A 124 -4.41 -3.52 -20.48
N VAL A 125 -4.68 -3.60 -19.18
CA VAL A 125 -4.52 -4.79 -18.35
C VAL A 125 -5.87 -5.11 -17.75
N ASN A 126 -6.30 -6.37 -17.85
CA ASN A 126 -7.60 -6.80 -17.34
C ASN A 126 -7.58 -7.03 -15.82
N ASN A 127 -8.75 -6.93 -15.19
CA ASN A 127 -8.95 -7.18 -13.75
C ASN A 127 -8.04 -6.34 -12.84
N VAL A 128 -8.04 -5.01 -13.01
CA VAL A 128 -7.20 -4.11 -12.22
C VAL A 128 -8.03 -3.09 -11.46
N VAL A 129 -7.82 -3.07 -10.14
CA VAL A 129 -7.96 -1.88 -9.30
C VAL A 129 -6.62 -1.62 -8.62
N PHE A 130 -6.08 -0.40 -8.76
CA PHE A 130 -4.75 -0.04 -8.27
C PHE A 130 -4.76 1.34 -7.62
N VAL A 131 -4.70 1.41 -6.29
CA VAL A 131 -4.84 2.65 -5.51
C VAL A 131 -3.49 3.35 -5.39
N GLU A 132 -3.48 4.65 -5.68
CA GLU A 132 -2.25 5.46 -5.60
C GLU A 132 -2.47 6.82 -4.93
N GLY A 133 -3.71 7.31 -4.90
CA GLY A 133 -4.07 8.56 -4.22
C GLY A 133 -5.00 8.31 -3.05
N MET A 134 -4.79 9.06 -1.97
CA MET A 134 -5.67 9.03 -0.80
C MET A 134 -5.78 10.42 -0.19
N VAL A 135 -7.00 10.85 0.11
CA VAL A 135 -7.30 12.17 0.68
C VAL A 135 -8.38 12.04 1.74
N GLU A 136 -8.12 12.60 2.91
CA GLU A 136 -9.15 12.79 3.93
C GLU A 136 -9.91 14.09 3.65
N HIS A 137 -11.23 14.02 3.51
CA HIS A 137 -12.07 15.19 3.26
C HIS A 137 -13.52 14.93 3.69
N GLU A 138 -14.12 15.86 4.44
CA GLU A 138 -15.53 15.78 4.89
C GLU A 138 -15.90 14.44 5.56
N ASN A 139 -15.10 13.99 6.54
CA ASN A 139 -15.27 12.72 7.27
C ASN A 139 -15.29 11.49 6.35
N LYS A 140 -14.59 11.59 5.21
CA LYS A 140 -14.40 10.50 4.27
C LYS A 140 -12.93 10.35 3.95
N LEU A 141 -12.51 9.10 3.80
CA LEU A 141 -11.26 8.74 3.17
C LEU A 141 -11.54 8.45 1.70
N PHE A 142 -11.16 9.37 0.83
CA PHE A 142 -11.22 9.20 -0.62
C PHE A 142 -10.00 8.43 -1.10
N LEU A 143 -10.23 7.39 -1.92
CA LEU A 143 -9.20 6.60 -2.58
C LEU A 143 -9.30 6.79 -4.09
N TYR A 144 -8.27 7.36 -4.70
CA TYR A 144 -8.12 7.47 -6.14
C TYR A 144 -7.33 6.28 -6.66
N TYR A 145 -7.89 5.59 -7.65
CA TYR A 145 -7.35 4.34 -8.15
C TYR A 145 -7.42 4.23 -9.67
N GLY A 146 -6.45 3.53 -10.25
CA GLY A 146 -6.48 3.11 -11.64
C GLY A 146 -7.39 1.90 -11.84
N GLY A 147 -8.21 1.93 -12.89
CA GLY A 147 -9.02 0.80 -13.35
C GLY A 147 -8.53 0.30 -14.71
N ALA A 148 -8.24 -1.00 -14.78
CA ALA A 148 -7.79 -1.69 -15.99
C ALA A 148 -6.65 -1.01 -16.79
N ASP A 149 -5.72 -0.33 -16.10
CA ASP A 149 -4.64 0.49 -16.68
C ASP A 149 -5.14 1.51 -17.72
N ARG A 150 -6.36 2.02 -17.54
CA ARG A 150 -7.02 2.88 -18.54
C ARG A 150 -7.85 4.00 -17.95
N TYR A 151 -8.47 3.79 -16.79
CA TYR A 151 -9.41 4.71 -16.18
C TYR A 151 -8.94 5.12 -14.79
N ILE A 152 -9.51 6.22 -14.29
CA ILE A 152 -9.34 6.65 -12.90
C ILE A 152 -10.71 6.58 -12.22
N GLY A 153 -10.77 5.88 -11.10
CA GLY A 153 -11.93 5.79 -10.22
C GLY A 153 -11.71 6.53 -8.90
N LEU A 154 -12.82 6.72 -8.19
CA LEU A 154 -12.85 7.23 -6.82
C LEU A 154 -13.77 6.35 -5.99
N ALA A 155 -13.23 5.74 -4.95
CA ALA A 155 -13.99 5.10 -3.89
C ALA A 155 -13.88 5.94 -2.61
N TYR A 156 -14.83 5.81 -1.69
CA TYR A 156 -14.71 6.45 -0.39
C TYR A 156 -15.22 5.55 0.73
N TRP A 157 -14.63 5.72 1.90
CA TRP A 157 -15.12 5.17 3.15
C TRP A 157 -15.44 6.30 4.11
N THR A 158 -16.59 6.24 4.79
CA THR A 158 -16.92 7.21 5.85
C THR A 158 -16.11 6.87 7.10
N THR A 159 -15.37 7.83 7.64
CA THR A 159 -14.50 7.63 8.80
C THR A 159 -15.01 8.41 10.00
N ASP A 160 -14.74 7.88 11.19
CA ASP A 160 -14.78 8.62 12.46
C ASP A 160 -13.35 9.05 12.90
N LEU A 161 -12.37 8.98 11.97
CA LEU A 161 -10.99 9.45 12.17
C LEU A 161 -10.96 10.93 12.55
#